data_AF-A0A838YYM7-F1
#
_entry.id   AF-A0A838YYM7-F1
#
_cell.length_a   1.000
_cell.length_b   1.000
_cell.length_c   1.000
_cell.angle_alpha   90.00
_cell.angle_beta   90.00
_cell.angle_gamma   90.00
#
_symmetry.space_group_name_H-M   'P 1'
#
loop_
_entity.id
_entity.type
_entity.pdbx_description
1 polymer ?
#
loop_
_entity_poly.entity_id
_entity_poly.type
_entity_poly.pdbx_seq_one_letter_code
_entity_poly.pdbx_strand_id
1 'polypeptide(L)'
;MKRLFTSLICLLFLTFIHTLKAQVELSPKVIASAGGYAATGNLQVSWTLGETFITGLNGANLSATQGFQQNTSICVSVVDYQYVKAGNPYQNLFPLVNGMTINQIPEQVSILVTGVCSNVPIGSFEMNIQGPELNWNIIQNVPPSALFDNLGNNVYGRNFIPGNYTLTVTGYAEDNKGGGLTYGPVETHFTVVGNMATISMPSLSTPNICAGSNVNVTFSTTGTFNPGNQFEVQLSSPEGVFDNPTVIGTTNAAGVVNCTIPTTASEGDNYLIRVVSSNQVYAGNPTISQLTINPQNAYFQSPDNDYLTGNTEIKQVVSTISAGNKVGNTSNITYQAGSAVVLTPGFETQTGGVFKAQIQTCINH
;
A
#
# COMPACT_ATOMS: atom_id res chain seq x y z
N MET A 1 -55.35 26.43 -48.36
CA MET A 1 -53.92 26.60 -48.73
C MET A 1 -53.15 27.68 -47.94
N LYS A 2 -53.73 28.40 -46.95
CA LYS A 2 -52.99 29.36 -46.10
C LYS A 2 -52.58 28.85 -44.70
N ARG A 3 -52.99 27.63 -44.31
CA ARG A 3 -52.67 27.05 -42.99
C ARG A 3 -51.59 25.96 -42.99
N LEU A 4 -51.17 25.47 -44.17
CA LEU A 4 -50.05 24.51 -44.26
C LEU A 4 -48.67 25.18 -44.36
N PHE A 5 -48.60 26.44 -44.82
CA PHE A 5 -47.33 27.15 -44.98
C PHE A 5 -46.73 27.61 -43.65
N THR A 6 -47.56 27.85 -42.63
CA THR A 6 -47.14 28.28 -41.30
C THR A 6 -46.61 27.15 -40.42
N SER A 7 -47.07 25.90 -40.62
CA SER A 7 -46.53 24.74 -39.89
C SER A 7 -45.17 24.27 -40.43
N LEU A 8 -44.91 24.41 -41.73
CA LEU A 8 -43.64 23.99 -42.32
C LEU A 8 -42.49 24.95 -41.95
N ILE A 9 -42.77 26.24 -41.79
CA ILE A 9 -41.78 27.25 -41.36
C ILE A 9 -41.42 27.10 -39.87
N CYS A 10 -42.36 26.63 -39.03
CA CYS A 10 -42.11 26.38 -37.61
C CYS A 10 -41.26 25.11 -37.37
N LEU A 11 -41.42 24.08 -38.22
CA LEU A 11 -40.65 22.84 -38.11
C LEU A 11 -39.22 22.96 -38.67
N LEU A 12 -38.99 23.87 -39.63
CA LEU A 12 -37.65 24.14 -40.16
C LEU A 12 -36.78 24.95 -39.17
N PHE A 13 -37.39 25.72 -38.26
CA PHE A 13 -36.66 26.46 -37.23
C PHE A 13 -36.35 25.63 -35.97
N LEU A 14 -36.99 24.46 -35.79
CA LEU A 14 -36.75 23.59 -34.62
C LEU A 14 -35.64 22.55 -34.81
N THR A 15 -35.06 22.42 -36.00
CA THR A 15 -34.04 21.40 -36.31
C THR A 15 -32.60 21.93 -36.35
N PHE A 16 -32.39 23.22 -36.06
CA PHE A 16 -31.05 23.83 -36.00
C PHE A 16 -30.67 24.25 -34.57
N ILE A 17 -30.83 23.35 -33.60
CA ILE A 17 -30.15 23.47 -32.30
C ILE A 17 -29.07 22.38 -32.27
N HIS A 18 -28.04 22.59 -33.09
CA HIS A 18 -26.77 21.90 -32.95
C HIS A 18 -25.90 22.75 -32.04
N THR A 19 -25.59 22.19 -30.86
CA THR A 19 -24.31 22.32 -30.14
C THR A 19 -23.48 23.57 -30.46
N LEU A 20 -23.98 24.74 -30.06
CA LEU A 20 -23.10 25.86 -29.77
C LEU A 20 -22.41 25.56 -28.44
N LYS A 21 -21.32 24.78 -28.48
CA LYS A 21 -20.28 24.98 -27.47
C LYS A 21 -19.69 26.35 -27.77
N ALA A 22 -20.18 27.37 -27.08
CA ALA A 22 -19.46 28.62 -26.98
C ALA A 22 -18.17 28.33 -26.23
N GLN A 23 -17.12 27.94 -26.96
CA GLN A 23 -15.77 27.98 -26.43
C GLN A 23 -15.38 29.45 -26.43
N VAL A 24 -15.50 30.08 -25.25
CA VAL A 24 -14.92 31.40 -25.04
C VAL A 24 -13.41 31.21 -25.02
N GLU A 25 -12.76 31.43 -26.15
CA GLU A 25 -11.31 31.58 -26.19
C GLU A 25 -10.98 32.96 -25.58
N LEU A 26 -10.72 32.97 -24.28
CA LEU A 26 -10.24 34.14 -23.57
C LEU A 26 -8.77 34.36 -23.94
N SER A 27 -8.52 35.01 -25.08
CA SER A 27 -7.20 35.54 -25.36
C SER A 27 -6.98 36.76 -24.45
N PRO A 28 -6.01 36.75 -23.53
CA PRO A 28 -5.67 37.93 -22.77
C PRO A 28 -5.26 39.02 -23.77
N LYS A 29 -5.87 40.19 -23.63
CA LYS A 29 -5.50 41.36 -24.42
C LYS A 29 -4.87 42.37 -23.47
N VAL A 30 -3.71 42.87 -23.85
CA VAL A 30 -2.91 43.81 -23.07
C VAL A 30 -2.93 45.17 -23.75
N ILE A 31 -2.97 46.23 -22.96
CA ILE A 31 -2.58 47.57 -23.41
C ILE A 31 -1.05 47.60 -23.34
N ALA A 32 -0.40 47.49 -24.49
CA ALA A 32 1.04 47.34 -24.57
C ALA A 32 1.77 48.61 -24.08
N SER A 33 2.68 48.43 -23.12
CA SER A 33 3.67 49.43 -22.70
C SER A 33 5.04 49.18 -23.33
N ALA A 34 5.33 47.94 -23.75
CA ALA A 34 6.48 47.56 -24.57
C ALA A 34 6.19 46.24 -25.31
N GLY A 35 7.01 45.89 -26.30
CA GLY A 35 6.88 44.61 -27.00
C GLY A 35 8.08 44.33 -27.90
N GLY A 36 8.19 43.09 -28.35
CA GLY A 36 9.27 42.66 -29.22
C GLY A 36 8.88 41.43 -30.04
N TYR A 37 9.51 41.32 -31.20
CA TYR A 37 9.38 40.19 -32.11
C TYR A 37 10.78 39.75 -32.54
N ALA A 38 11.06 38.46 -32.46
CA ALA A 38 12.27 37.85 -32.97
C ALA A 38 11.91 36.58 -33.74
N ALA A 39 12.54 36.39 -34.89
CA ALA A 39 12.37 35.18 -35.68
C ALA A 39 13.72 34.68 -36.19
N THR A 40 13.90 33.37 -36.17
CA THR A 40 15.05 32.68 -36.77
C THR A 40 14.56 31.37 -37.40
N GLY A 41 14.71 31.26 -38.73
CA GLY A 41 14.16 30.15 -39.50
C GLY A 41 12.63 30.00 -39.31
N ASN A 42 12.19 28.81 -38.91
CA ASN A 42 10.78 28.49 -38.68
C ASN A 42 10.28 28.86 -37.27
N LEU A 43 11.14 29.43 -36.41
CA LEU A 43 10.78 29.81 -35.05
C LEU A 43 10.52 31.32 -34.98
N GLN A 44 9.36 31.67 -34.44
CA GLN A 44 8.97 33.05 -34.18
C GLN A 44 8.57 33.19 -32.72
N VAL A 45 9.08 34.23 -32.07
CA VAL A 45 8.74 34.60 -30.69
C VAL A 45 8.32 36.06 -30.71
N SER A 46 7.08 36.32 -30.28
CA SER A 46 6.60 37.66 -29.96
C SER A 46 6.30 37.75 -28.47
N TRP A 47 6.59 38.90 -27.88
CA TRP A 47 6.20 39.23 -26.52
C TRP A 47 5.65 40.65 -26.47
N THR A 48 4.71 40.87 -25.56
CA THR A 48 4.14 42.19 -25.28
C THR A 48 4.09 42.37 -23.77
N LEU A 49 4.72 43.42 -23.27
CA LEU A 49 4.62 43.86 -21.88
C LEU A 49 3.55 44.95 -21.84
N GLY A 50 2.58 44.82 -20.95
CA GLY A 50 1.49 45.78 -20.84
C GLY A 50 0.59 45.49 -19.66
N GLU A 51 -0.31 46.41 -19.36
CA GLU A 51 -1.38 46.20 -18.40
C GLU A 51 -2.53 45.44 -19.06
N THR A 52 -3.06 44.41 -18.40
CA THR A 52 -4.23 43.68 -18.90
C THR A 52 -5.46 44.57 -18.76
N PHE A 53 -6.24 44.72 -19.84
CA PHE A 53 -7.49 45.47 -19.72
C PHE A 53 -8.61 44.61 -19.14
N ILE A 54 -9.38 45.19 -18.22
CA ILE A 54 -10.60 44.58 -17.67
C ILE A 54 -11.77 45.23 -18.40
N THR A 55 -12.61 44.46 -19.08
CA THR A 55 -13.84 45.00 -19.67
C THR A 55 -14.81 45.37 -18.55
N GLY A 56 -15.17 46.65 -18.47
CA GLY A 56 -16.20 47.14 -17.56
C GLY A 56 -17.59 46.90 -18.14
N LEU A 57 -18.51 46.35 -17.35
CA LEU A 57 -19.95 46.37 -17.66
C LEU A 57 -20.50 47.70 -17.13
N ASN A 58 -20.86 48.61 -18.03
CA ASN A 58 -21.45 49.90 -17.67
C ASN A 58 -22.98 49.81 -17.71
N GLY A 59 -23.63 49.92 -16.55
CA GLY A 59 -25.07 50.15 -16.42
C GLY A 59 -25.34 51.54 -15.79
N ALA A 60 -26.55 52.06 -15.95
CA ALA A 60 -26.90 53.46 -15.62
C ALA A 60 -26.58 53.91 -14.17
N ASN A 61 -26.39 52.99 -13.22
CA ASN A 61 -26.01 53.28 -11.83
C ASN A 61 -25.03 52.25 -11.22
N LEU A 62 -24.35 51.42 -12.03
CA LEU A 62 -23.41 50.41 -11.52
C LEU A 62 -22.21 50.29 -12.46
N SER A 63 -21.00 50.52 -11.93
CA SER A 63 -19.75 50.18 -12.60
C SER A 63 -19.18 48.95 -11.91
N ALA A 64 -19.14 47.83 -12.63
CA ALA A 64 -18.49 46.60 -12.17
C ALA A 64 -17.35 46.26 -13.13
N THR A 65 -16.13 46.20 -12.59
CA THR A 65 -14.97 45.65 -13.29
C THR A 65 -14.94 44.14 -13.04
N GLN A 66 -14.69 43.31 -14.06
CA GLN A 66 -14.57 41.85 -13.90
C GLN A 66 -13.38 41.38 -13.01
N GLY A 67 -12.62 42.31 -12.44
CA GLY A 67 -11.41 42.01 -11.67
C GLY A 67 -10.32 41.40 -12.55
N PHE A 68 -9.10 41.33 -12.02
CA PHE A 68 -8.04 40.52 -12.63
C PHE A 68 -8.34 39.05 -12.31
N GLN A 69 -9.01 38.34 -13.22
CA GLN A 69 -9.09 36.89 -13.09
C GLN A 69 -7.87 36.28 -13.77
N GLN A 70 -6.83 36.05 -12.98
CA GLN A 70 -5.70 35.24 -13.41
C GLN A 70 -6.23 33.82 -13.63
N ASN A 71 -6.34 33.38 -14.89
CA ASN A 71 -6.63 31.99 -15.21
C ASN A 71 -5.38 31.15 -14.91
N THR A 72 -5.07 30.95 -13.64
CA THR A 72 -3.88 30.22 -13.22
C THR A 72 -4.27 29.17 -12.19
N SER A 73 -5.03 28.18 -12.65
CA SER A 73 -4.92 26.83 -12.10
C SER A 73 -3.70 26.14 -12.72
N ILE A 74 -2.53 26.78 -12.57
CA ILE A 74 -1.24 26.14 -12.88
C ILE A 74 -0.95 25.22 -11.71
N CYS A 75 -1.11 23.92 -11.94
CA CYS A 75 -0.69 22.91 -10.99
C CYS A 75 0.84 22.87 -10.95
N VAL A 76 1.43 23.64 -10.05
CA VAL A 76 2.89 23.66 -9.81
C VAL A 76 3.34 22.35 -9.15
N SER A 77 2.48 21.77 -8.31
CA SER A 77 2.59 20.40 -7.78
C SER A 77 1.34 19.63 -8.19
N VAL A 78 1.52 18.40 -8.67
CA VAL A 78 0.41 17.48 -8.95
C VAL A 78 0.13 16.59 -7.75
N VAL A 79 1.20 16.20 -7.03
CA VAL A 79 1.18 15.26 -5.93
C VAL A 79 2.09 15.77 -4.82
N ASP A 80 1.56 15.81 -3.60
CA ASP A 80 2.32 16.11 -2.39
C ASP A 80 2.62 14.83 -1.61
N TYR A 81 3.80 14.83 -0.98
CA TYR A 81 4.32 13.74 -0.17
C TYR A 81 4.46 14.24 1.27
N GLN A 82 3.80 13.57 2.21
CA GLN A 82 3.82 13.96 3.61
C GLN A 82 4.42 12.82 4.45
N TYR A 83 5.54 13.10 5.12
CA TYR A 83 6.12 12.18 6.09
C TYR A 83 5.31 12.27 7.39
N VAL A 84 4.89 11.12 7.92
CA VAL A 84 4.00 11.03 9.09
C VAL A 84 4.51 10.00 10.09
N LYS A 85 4.23 10.23 11.38
CA LYS A 85 4.27 9.21 12.40
C LYS A 85 3.00 8.36 12.28
N ALA A 86 3.18 7.05 12.15
CA ALA A 86 2.09 6.09 12.02
C ALA A 86 1.30 5.94 13.33
N GLY A 87 0.06 5.47 13.23
CA GLY A 87 -0.84 5.29 14.36
C GLY A 87 -2.30 5.58 14.04
N ASN A 88 -3.13 5.51 15.08
CA ASN A 88 -4.56 5.79 15.03
C ASN A 88 -4.95 6.84 16.10
N PRO A 89 -5.03 8.14 15.76
CA PRO A 89 -4.75 8.72 14.44
C PRO A 89 -3.25 8.87 14.20
N TYR A 90 -2.86 8.98 12.93
CA TYR A 90 -1.50 9.34 12.53
C TYR A 90 -1.21 10.82 12.83
N GLN A 91 0.08 11.18 12.84
CA GLN A 91 0.54 12.55 13.08
C GLN A 91 1.44 13.03 11.95
N ASN A 92 1.11 14.17 11.34
CA ASN A 92 1.96 14.81 10.34
C ASN A 92 3.27 15.31 10.95
N LEU A 93 4.39 15.05 10.27
CA LEU A 93 5.71 15.55 10.67
C LEU A 93 6.16 16.68 9.74
N PHE A 94 6.48 16.37 8.49
CA PHE A 94 6.94 17.37 7.51
C PHE A 94 6.71 16.89 6.05
N PRO A 95 6.57 17.81 5.08
CA PRO A 95 6.52 17.45 3.67
C PRO A 95 7.85 16.81 3.24
N LEU A 96 7.78 15.68 2.51
CA LEU A 96 8.96 15.02 1.96
C LEU A 96 9.25 15.61 0.58
N VAL A 97 10.51 15.97 0.33
CA VAL A 97 10.97 16.44 -0.99
C VAL A 97 12.18 15.63 -1.46
N ASN A 98 12.38 15.58 -2.77
CA ASN A 98 13.50 14.86 -3.38
C ASN A 98 14.85 15.43 -2.91
N GLY A 99 15.77 14.54 -2.55
CA GLY A 99 17.10 14.84 -2.01
C GLY A 99 17.13 15.14 -0.51
N MET A 100 16.01 15.02 0.23
CA MET A 100 15.98 15.35 1.65
C MET A 100 16.83 14.38 2.48
N THR A 101 17.55 14.92 3.46
CA THR A 101 18.15 14.12 4.54
C THR A 101 17.30 14.27 5.79
N ILE A 102 16.83 13.15 6.35
CA ILE A 102 15.94 13.10 7.50
C ILE A 102 16.62 12.38 8.66
N ASN A 103 16.44 12.91 9.87
CA ASN A 103 16.88 12.20 11.06
C ASN A 103 15.95 11.02 11.31
N GLN A 104 16.55 9.87 11.62
CA GLN A 104 15.83 8.71 12.09
C GLN A 104 15.05 9.05 13.37
N ILE A 105 13.83 8.50 13.49
CA ILE A 105 13.01 8.60 14.70
C ILE A 105 12.69 7.21 15.24
N PRO A 106 12.45 7.07 16.56
CA PRO A 106 12.21 5.78 17.18
C PRO A 106 10.84 5.17 16.82
N GLU A 107 9.87 6.00 16.45
CA GLU A 107 8.52 5.53 16.12
C GLU A 107 8.39 5.07 14.67
N GLN A 108 7.40 4.22 14.42
CA GLN A 108 7.03 3.81 13.08
C GLN A 108 6.49 5.00 12.29
N VAL A 109 6.88 5.08 11.03
CA VAL A 109 6.54 6.17 10.11
C VAL A 109 5.90 5.62 8.85
N SER A 110 5.22 6.51 8.13
CA SER A 110 4.68 6.25 6.80
C SER A 110 4.85 7.50 5.94
N ILE A 111 4.58 7.36 4.65
CA ILE A 111 4.52 8.47 3.70
C ILE A 111 3.09 8.48 3.14
N LEU A 112 2.42 9.62 3.28
CA LEU A 112 1.12 9.85 2.66
C LEU A 112 1.32 10.56 1.33
N VAL A 113 0.62 10.07 0.31
CA VAL A 113 0.61 10.65 -1.03
C VAL A 113 -0.76 11.26 -1.27
N THR A 114 -0.81 12.48 -1.80
CA THR A 114 -2.10 13.17 -2.06
C THR A 114 -2.03 13.92 -3.38
N GLY A 115 -3.01 13.69 -4.25
CA GLY A 115 -3.20 14.50 -5.45
C GLY A 115 -3.72 15.88 -5.07
N VAL A 116 -2.96 16.93 -5.37
CA VAL A 116 -3.29 18.33 -5.01
C VAL A 116 -3.73 19.16 -6.21
N CYS A 117 -3.59 18.62 -7.43
CA CYS A 117 -4.02 19.28 -8.65
C CYS A 117 -5.45 18.86 -9.05
N SER A 118 -6.42 19.76 -8.91
CA SER A 118 -7.83 19.49 -9.26
C SER A 118 -8.06 19.14 -10.72
N ASN A 119 -7.17 19.54 -11.62
CA ASN A 119 -7.29 19.30 -13.07
C ASN A 119 -6.65 17.97 -13.51
N VAL A 120 -5.98 17.27 -12.59
CA VAL A 120 -5.39 15.95 -12.83
C VAL A 120 -6.04 14.98 -11.85
N PRO A 121 -7.20 14.40 -12.20
CA PRO A 121 -7.84 13.42 -11.34
C PRO A 121 -6.96 12.17 -11.24
N ILE A 122 -6.74 11.70 -10.01
CA ILE A 122 -6.00 10.48 -9.71
C ILE A 122 -6.94 9.58 -8.91
N GLY A 123 -7.33 8.45 -9.51
CA GLY A 123 -8.18 7.44 -8.89
C GLY A 123 -7.38 6.43 -8.07
N SER A 124 -6.12 6.18 -8.42
CA SER A 124 -5.24 5.34 -7.59
C SER A 124 -3.77 5.74 -7.67
N PHE A 125 -3.04 5.45 -6.58
CA PHE A 125 -1.60 5.58 -6.50
C PHE A 125 -0.95 4.21 -6.37
N GLU A 126 0.01 3.94 -7.24
CA GLU A 126 1.00 2.89 -7.03
C GLU A 126 2.25 3.52 -6.40
N MET A 127 2.66 2.99 -5.25
CA MET A 127 3.84 3.42 -4.52
C MET A 127 4.81 2.26 -4.43
N ASN A 128 6.04 2.45 -4.88
CA ASN A 128 7.14 1.51 -4.73
C ASN A 128 8.25 2.16 -3.91
N ILE A 129 8.57 1.63 -2.74
CA ILE A 129 9.69 2.09 -1.93
C ILE A 129 10.79 1.04 -1.89
N GLN A 130 12.01 1.49 -2.16
CA GLN A 130 13.23 0.71 -2.05
C GLN A 130 14.19 1.42 -1.11
N GLY A 131 14.80 0.67 -0.21
CA GLY A 131 15.83 1.15 0.69
C GLY A 131 16.47 -0.01 1.46
N PRO A 132 17.26 0.29 2.50
CA PRO A 132 17.82 -0.74 3.35
C PRO A 132 16.71 -1.59 3.96
N GLU A 133 16.78 -2.91 3.71
CA GLU A 133 15.86 -3.93 4.23
C GLU A 133 14.37 -3.70 3.91
N LEU A 134 14.08 -2.84 2.93
CA LEU A 134 12.74 -2.46 2.55
C LEU A 134 12.61 -2.46 1.03
N ASN A 135 11.79 -3.37 0.51
CA ASN A 135 11.36 -3.38 -0.88
C ASN A 135 9.85 -3.66 -0.89
N TRP A 136 9.06 -2.60 -0.99
CA TRP A 136 7.62 -2.66 -0.78
C TRP A 136 6.88 -1.95 -1.91
N ASN A 137 5.80 -2.58 -2.37
CA ASN A 137 4.90 -2.01 -3.37
C ASN A 137 3.47 -2.10 -2.86
N ILE A 138 2.69 -1.03 -3.08
CA ILE A 138 1.28 -0.99 -2.72
C ILE A 138 0.50 -0.17 -3.74
N ILE A 139 -0.77 -0.52 -3.91
CA ILE A 139 -1.75 0.26 -4.67
C ILE A 139 -2.79 0.78 -3.67
N GLN A 140 -3.04 2.09 -3.70
CA GLN A 140 -4.01 2.77 -2.85
C GLN A 140 -5.07 3.46 -3.71
N ASN A 141 -6.33 3.18 -3.42
CA ASN A 141 -7.48 3.75 -4.15
C ASN A 141 -8.18 4.86 -3.37
N VAL A 142 -8.09 4.84 -2.04
CA VAL A 142 -8.87 5.73 -1.16
C VAL A 142 -7.95 6.54 -0.27
N PRO A 143 -8.15 7.86 -0.14
CA PRO A 143 -7.40 8.68 0.81
C PRO A 143 -7.67 8.33 2.28
N PRO A 144 -6.70 8.50 3.19
CA PRO A 144 -5.31 8.91 2.91
C PRO A 144 -4.53 7.77 2.25
N SER A 145 -3.86 8.03 1.11
CA SER A 145 -3.09 6.99 0.42
C SER A 145 -1.75 6.80 1.14
N ALA A 146 -1.69 5.81 2.03
CA ALA A 146 -0.52 5.54 2.86
C ALA A 146 0.40 4.48 2.25
N LEU A 147 1.71 4.71 2.34
CA LEU A 147 2.74 3.82 1.82
C LEU A 147 2.71 2.41 2.41
N PHE A 148 2.36 2.27 3.69
CA PHE A 148 2.27 0.98 4.39
C PHE A 148 0.84 0.54 4.66
N ASP A 149 -0.10 1.03 3.87
CA ASP A 149 -1.54 0.80 4.03
C ASP A 149 -2.16 1.58 5.21
N ASN A 150 -3.49 1.66 5.19
CA ASN A 150 -4.27 2.32 6.23
C ASN A 150 -5.71 1.78 6.28
N LEU A 151 -6.31 1.85 7.47
CA LEU A 151 -7.74 1.65 7.68
C LEU A 151 -8.34 2.98 8.15
N GLY A 152 -8.80 3.79 7.20
CA GLY A 152 -9.25 5.16 7.47
C GLY A 152 -8.09 6.01 8.02
N ASN A 153 -8.25 6.54 9.23
CA ASN A 153 -7.22 7.34 9.91
C ASN A 153 -6.18 6.51 10.67
N ASN A 154 -6.31 5.18 10.72
CA ASN A 154 -5.26 4.31 11.22
C ASN A 154 -4.24 4.06 10.11
N VAL A 155 -3.11 4.74 10.15
CA VAL A 155 -2.03 4.54 9.17
C VAL A 155 -1.01 3.58 9.77
N TYR A 156 -0.72 2.49 9.05
CA TYR A 156 0.34 1.58 9.44
C TYR A 156 1.70 2.16 9.05
N GLY A 157 2.75 1.73 9.74
CA GLY A 157 4.08 2.27 9.54
C GLY A 157 5.19 1.26 9.76
N ARG A 158 6.39 1.65 9.33
CA ARG A 158 7.64 0.93 9.54
C ARG A 158 8.70 1.91 10.02
N ASN A 159 9.71 1.43 10.71
CA ASN A 159 10.88 2.23 11.06
C ASN A 159 11.80 2.33 9.84
N PHE A 160 12.21 3.54 9.45
CA PHE A 160 13.28 3.68 8.46
C PHE A 160 14.62 3.61 9.18
N ILE A 161 15.49 2.70 8.74
CA ILE A 161 16.85 2.56 9.25
C ILE A 161 17.79 3.48 8.46
N PRO A 162 18.97 3.83 8.98
CA PRO A 162 19.89 4.71 8.27
C PRO A 162 20.26 4.15 6.88
N GLY A 163 20.18 5.02 5.86
CA GLY A 163 20.54 4.70 4.49
C GLY A 163 19.71 5.47 3.46
N ASN A 164 19.86 5.08 2.19
CA ASN A 164 19.25 5.77 1.06
C ASN A 164 17.98 5.07 0.61
N TYR A 165 16.92 5.85 0.43
CA TYR A 165 15.62 5.39 -0.01
C TYR A 165 15.23 6.05 -1.33
N THR A 166 14.58 5.27 -2.18
CA THR A 166 13.93 5.72 -3.41
C THR A 166 12.45 5.35 -3.31
N LEU A 167 11.58 6.35 -3.28
CA LEU A 167 10.13 6.19 -3.39
C LEU A 167 9.70 6.56 -4.81
N THR A 168 9.18 5.60 -5.56
CA THR A 168 8.57 5.81 -6.88
C THR A 168 7.05 5.87 -6.74
N VAL A 169 6.43 6.94 -7.23
CA VAL A 169 4.98 7.10 -7.21
C VAL A 169 4.43 7.31 -8.61
N THR A 170 3.37 6.56 -8.90
CA THR A 170 2.64 6.59 -10.16
C THR A 170 1.15 6.76 -9.86
N GLY A 171 0.51 7.74 -10.49
CA GLY A 171 -0.93 7.99 -10.40
C GLY A 171 -1.66 7.51 -11.65
N TYR A 172 -2.82 6.89 -11.45
CA TYR A 172 -3.70 6.40 -12.51
C TYR A 172 -5.07 7.09 -12.45
N ALA A 173 -5.75 7.19 -13.59
CA ALA A 173 -7.03 7.88 -13.69
C ALA A 173 -8.17 7.19 -12.93
N GLU A 174 -8.11 5.87 -12.74
CA GLU A 174 -9.14 5.07 -12.08
C GLU A 174 -8.52 4.19 -10.97
N ASP A 175 -9.39 3.54 -10.19
CA ASP A 175 -9.01 2.62 -9.12
C ASP A 175 -8.22 1.42 -9.66
N ASN A 176 -7.41 0.80 -8.78
CA ASN A 176 -6.68 -0.44 -9.06
C ASN A 176 -5.76 -0.36 -10.29
N LYS A 177 -5.07 0.77 -10.47
CA LYS A 177 -4.24 1.05 -11.65
C LYS A 177 -5.03 1.06 -12.97
N GLY A 178 -6.34 1.30 -12.90
CA GLY A 178 -7.22 1.41 -14.04
C GLY A 178 -7.05 2.73 -14.80
N GLY A 179 -7.49 2.77 -16.04
CA GLY A 179 -7.34 3.93 -16.92
C GLY A 179 -5.90 4.21 -17.34
N GLY A 180 -5.66 5.43 -17.80
CA GLY A 180 -4.33 5.90 -18.21
C GLY A 180 -3.49 6.46 -17.06
N LEU A 181 -2.19 6.57 -17.28
CA LEU A 181 -1.27 7.28 -16.38
C LEU A 181 -1.64 8.76 -16.31
N THR A 182 -1.82 9.29 -15.10
CA THR A 182 -2.12 10.70 -14.85
C THR A 182 -0.98 11.41 -14.12
N TYR A 183 -0.12 10.65 -13.44
CA TYR A 183 1.08 11.16 -12.78
C TYR A 183 2.19 10.11 -12.76
N GLY A 184 3.44 10.54 -12.91
CA GLY A 184 4.59 9.66 -12.77
C GLY A 184 4.80 8.64 -13.90
N PRO A 185 5.71 7.67 -13.71
CA PRO A 185 6.45 7.41 -12.47
C PRO A 185 7.40 8.56 -12.09
N VAL A 186 7.31 9.04 -10.85
CA VAL A 186 8.22 10.04 -10.27
C VAL A 186 8.98 9.42 -9.11
N GLU A 187 10.31 9.53 -9.16
CA GLU A 187 11.19 9.07 -8.09
C GLU A 187 11.55 10.20 -7.12
N THR A 188 11.32 9.95 -5.84
CA THR A 188 11.69 10.80 -4.72
C THR A 188 12.76 10.09 -3.89
N HIS A 189 13.97 10.64 -3.93
CA HIS A 189 15.12 10.14 -3.20
C HIS A 189 15.21 10.83 -1.84
N PHE A 190 15.51 10.09 -0.77
CA PHE A 190 15.81 10.68 0.53
C PHE A 190 16.77 9.80 1.32
N THR A 191 17.51 10.40 2.24
CA THR A 191 18.48 9.71 3.09
C THR A 191 18.04 9.79 4.53
N VAL A 192 17.99 8.65 5.21
CA VAL A 192 17.78 8.59 6.66
C VAL A 192 19.14 8.54 7.32
N VAL A 193 19.40 9.44 8.26
CA VAL A 193 20.62 9.47 9.07
C VAL A 193 20.27 9.24 10.53
N GLY A 194 21.06 8.42 11.22
CA GLY A 194 20.82 8.13 12.63
C GLY A 194 22.03 7.51 13.29
N ASN A 195 22.29 7.93 14.54
CA ASN A 195 23.13 7.21 15.51
C ASN A 195 22.28 6.51 16.57
N MET A 196 20.95 6.41 16.35
CA MET A 196 20.06 5.72 17.26
C MET A 196 20.36 4.22 17.26
N ALA A 197 20.09 3.56 18.38
CA ALA A 197 20.13 2.12 18.45
C ALA A 197 19.02 1.57 17.55
N THR A 198 19.37 0.77 16.53
CA THR A 198 18.40 0.15 15.63
C THR A 198 18.56 -1.35 15.63
N ILE A 199 17.45 -2.02 15.31
CA ILE A 199 17.42 -3.44 15.06
C ILE A 199 16.95 -3.62 13.61
N SER A 200 17.71 -4.36 12.82
CA SER A 200 17.34 -4.69 11.46
C SER A 200 16.04 -5.48 11.41
N MET A 201 15.40 -5.48 10.25
CA MET A 201 14.41 -6.48 9.94
C MET A 201 15.05 -7.89 10.04
N PRO A 202 14.45 -8.82 10.77
CA PRO A 202 14.97 -10.17 10.84
C PRO A 202 14.78 -10.89 9.50
N SER A 203 15.71 -11.79 9.19
CA SER A 203 15.65 -12.68 8.03
C SER A 203 15.72 -14.14 8.45
N LEU A 204 15.09 -15.00 7.65
CA LEU A 204 14.98 -16.43 7.87
C LEU A 204 15.27 -17.18 6.57
N SER A 205 15.67 -18.45 6.69
CA SER A 205 16.00 -19.29 5.53
C SER A 205 14.77 -19.79 4.77
N THR A 206 13.60 -19.90 5.41
CA THR A 206 12.40 -20.52 4.85
C THR A 206 11.13 -19.81 5.35
N PRO A 207 10.16 -19.51 4.47
CA PRO A 207 8.89 -18.91 4.87
C PRO A 207 7.90 -19.94 5.45
N ASN A 208 8.03 -21.23 5.13
CA ASN A 208 7.18 -22.28 5.69
C ASN A 208 7.87 -22.95 6.88
N ILE A 209 7.21 -22.95 8.03
CA ILE A 209 7.77 -23.42 9.29
C ILE A 209 6.78 -24.37 9.97
N CYS A 210 7.30 -25.39 10.65
CA CYS A 210 6.50 -26.34 11.40
C CYS A 210 6.47 -25.99 12.90
N ALA A 211 5.32 -26.11 13.55
CA ALA A 211 5.21 -25.97 15.00
C ALA A 211 6.18 -26.92 15.72
N GLY A 212 6.83 -26.46 16.79
CA GLY A 212 7.85 -27.22 17.51
C GLY A 212 9.21 -27.31 16.83
N SER A 213 9.36 -26.85 15.58
CA SER A 213 10.66 -26.87 14.88
C SER A 213 11.57 -25.73 15.30
N ASN A 214 12.86 -25.90 15.04
CA ASN A 214 13.86 -24.85 15.20
C ASN A 214 13.98 -24.01 13.93
N VAL A 215 14.19 -22.71 14.10
CA VAL A 215 14.42 -21.79 13.00
C VAL A 215 15.52 -20.79 13.35
N ASN A 216 16.42 -20.55 12.39
CA ASN A 216 17.48 -19.57 12.56
C ASN A 216 16.99 -18.20 12.10
N VAL A 217 16.90 -17.27 13.05
CA VAL A 217 16.53 -15.88 12.80
C VAL A 217 17.80 -15.04 12.84
N THR A 218 18.10 -14.36 11.74
CA THR A 218 19.28 -13.49 11.64
C THR A 218 18.86 -12.03 11.70
N PHE A 219 19.50 -11.26 12.56
CA PHE A 219 19.34 -9.80 12.62
C PHE A 219 20.68 -9.11 12.92
N SER A 220 20.76 -7.83 12.59
CA SER A 220 21.87 -6.94 12.91
C SER A 220 21.38 -5.73 13.70
N THR A 221 22.30 -5.00 14.29
CA THR A 221 22.00 -3.78 15.02
C THR A 221 22.97 -2.67 14.67
N THR A 222 22.52 -1.42 14.82
CA THR A 222 23.38 -0.24 14.76
C THR A 222 23.23 0.58 16.05
N GLY A 223 24.12 1.55 16.27
CA GLY A 223 24.15 2.33 17.51
C GLY A 223 24.57 1.52 18.73
N THR A 224 24.23 2.01 19.92
CA THR A 224 24.62 1.41 21.20
C THR A 224 23.38 1.09 22.05
N PHE A 225 23.29 -0.16 22.50
CA PHE A 225 22.27 -0.62 23.44
C PHE A 225 22.82 -0.57 24.87
N ASN A 226 21.95 -0.35 25.85
CA ASN A 226 22.34 -0.33 27.25
C ASN A 226 22.95 -1.68 27.68
N PRO A 227 23.99 -1.69 28.55
CA PRO A 227 24.47 -2.90 29.19
C PRO A 227 23.32 -3.66 29.86
N GLY A 228 23.27 -4.98 29.69
CA GLY A 228 22.17 -5.82 30.20
C GLY A 228 20.92 -5.86 29.31
N ASN A 229 20.93 -5.20 28.14
CA ASN A 229 19.90 -5.42 27.13
C ASN A 229 19.86 -6.87 26.65
N GLN A 230 18.66 -7.41 26.50
CA GLN A 230 18.40 -8.65 25.79
C GLN A 230 17.59 -8.35 24.52
N PHE A 231 17.85 -9.11 23.48
CA PHE A 231 17.03 -9.14 22.28
C PHE A 231 16.10 -10.34 22.36
N GLU A 232 14.80 -10.08 22.28
CA GLU A 232 13.76 -11.09 22.24
C GLU A 232 13.25 -11.20 20.80
N VAL A 233 13.33 -12.40 20.25
CA VAL A 233 12.71 -12.72 18.97
C VAL A 233 11.27 -13.09 19.23
N GLN A 234 10.36 -12.36 18.61
CA GLN A 234 8.93 -12.42 18.83
C GLN A 234 8.19 -12.88 17.58
N LEU A 235 7.28 -13.83 17.75
CA LEU A 235 6.33 -14.30 16.75
C LEU A 235 4.97 -13.60 16.94
N SER A 236 4.37 -13.13 15.84
CA SER A 236 3.04 -12.51 15.83
C SER A 236 1.91 -13.53 16.03
N SER A 237 0.66 -13.04 16.02
CA SER A 237 -0.52 -13.88 15.80
C SER A 237 -0.59 -14.42 14.35
N PRO A 238 -1.48 -15.38 14.05
CA PRO A 238 -1.75 -15.87 12.69
C PRO A 238 -2.14 -14.77 11.69
N GLU A 239 -2.66 -13.64 12.18
CA GLU A 239 -3.05 -12.46 11.40
C GLU A 239 -1.91 -11.43 11.23
N GLY A 240 -0.71 -11.72 11.74
CA GLY A 240 0.44 -10.83 11.64
C GLY A 240 0.49 -9.73 12.72
N VAL A 241 -0.33 -9.83 13.77
CA VAL A 241 -0.47 -8.79 14.80
C VAL A 241 0.40 -9.09 16.03
N PHE A 242 1.00 -8.05 16.62
CA PHE A 242 1.92 -8.16 17.76
C PHE A 242 1.36 -7.59 19.08
N ASP A 243 0.05 -7.73 19.32
CA ASP A 243 -0.59 -7.28 20.56
C ASP A 243 -0.22 -8.17 21.76
N ASN A 244 -0.13 -9.48 21.52
CA ASN A 244 0.30 -10.48 22.50
C ASN A 244 1.32 -11.45 21.85
N PRO A 245 2.52 -10.96 21.51
CA PRO A 245 3.46 -11.74 20.73
C PRO A 245 4.11 -12.84 21.58
N THR A 246 4.47 -13.95 20.93
CA THR A 246 5.14 -15.06 21.62
C THR A 246 6.65 -14.94 21.47
N VAL A 247 7.40 -14.97 22.57
CA VAL A 247 8.86 -15.00 22.52
C VAL A 247 9.32 -16.40 22.11
N ILE A 248 10.07 -16.49 21.01
CA ILE A 248 10.55 -17.75 20.42
C ILE A 248 12.07 -17.94 20.55
N GLY A 249 12.78 -16.90 20.99
CA GLY A 249 14.22 -16.94 21.26
C GLY A 249 14.68 -15.68 21.99
N THR A 250 15.77 -15.80 22.74
CA THR A 250 16.40 -14.68 23.44
C THR A 250 17.92 -14.71 23.26
N THR A 251 18.55 -13.54 23.14
CA THR A 251 20.01 -13.42 23.00
C THR A 251 20.50 -12.09 23.58
N ASN A 252 21.77 -12.03 23.96
CA ASN A 252 22.43 -10.80 24.41
C ASN A 252 23.21 -10.09 23.29
N ALA A 253 23.26 -10.67 22.10
CA ALA A 253 24.04 -10.16 20.96
C ALA A 253 23.26 -10.27 19.65
N ALA A 254 23.53 -9.34 18.73
CA ALA A 254 23.05 -9.42 17.35
C ALA A 254 23.73 -10.56 16.59
N GLY A 255 23.10 -11.04 15.52
CA GLY A 255 23.56 -12.16 14.71
C GLY A 255 22.47 -13.21 14.51
N VAL A 256 22.88 -14.46 14.43
CA VAL A 256 21.98 -15.61 14.24
C VAL A 256 21.49 -16.11 15.60
N VAL A 257 20.18 -16.19 15.77
CA VAL A 257 19.52 -16.77 16.94
C VAL A 257 18.80 -18.05 16.52
N ASN A 258 19.07 -19.13 17.24
CA ASN A 258 18.31 -20.36 17.08
C ASN A 258 17.02 -20.26 17.92
N CYS A 259 15.91 -20.05 17.25
CA CYS A 259 14.58 -19.92 17.85
C CYS A 259 13.83 -21.26 17.78
N THR A 260 12.85 -21.44 18.66
CA THR A 260 11.96 -22.60 18.64
C THR A 260 10.53 -22.12 18.46
N ILE A 261 9.85 -22.58 17.42
CA ILE A 261 8.43 -22.29 17.23
C ILE A 261 7.63 -23.08 18.27
N PRO A 262 6.69 -22.46 19.00
CA PRO A 262 5.88 -23.17 19.99
C PRO A 262 5.11 -24.33 19.36
N THR A 263 5.02 -25.46 20.05
CA THR A 263 4.16 -26.58 19.63
C THR A 263 2.67 -26.23 19.67
N THR A 264 2.32 -25.13 20.35
CA THR A 264 0.97 -24.59 20.46
C THR A 264 0.65 -23.54 19.39
N ALA A 265 1.57 -23.25 18.47
CA ALA A 265 1.31 -22.32 17.38
C ALA A 265 0.20 -22.88 16.47
N SER A 266 -0.84 -22.08 16.26
CA SER A 266 -1.98 -22.41 15.41
C SER A 266 -1.60 -22.31 13.93
N GLU A 267 -2.39 -22.95 13.07
CA GLU A 267 -2.29 -22.77 11.61
C GLU A 267 -2.43 -21.28 11.24
N GLY A 268 -1.63 -20.82 10.29
CA GLY A 268 -1.75 -19.47 9.75
C GLY A 268 -0.66 -19.14 8.74
N ASP A 269 -1.01 -18.28 7.77
CA ASP A 269 -0.16 -17.91 6.63
C ASP A 269 0.33 -16.47 6.67
N ASN A 270 -0.07 -15.70 7.69
CA ASN A 270 0.28 -14.28 7.82
C ASN A 270 1.19 -13.99 9.01
N TYR A 271 1.84 -15.01 9.58
CA TYR A 271 2.75 -14.81 10.70
C TYR A 271 3.92 -13.91 10.29
N LEU A 272 4.40 -13.13 11.25
CA LEU A 272 5.55 -12.27 11.13
C LEU A 272 6.48 -12.49 12.33
N ILE A 273 7.77 -12.29 12.12
CA ILE A 273 8.76 -12.28 13.20
C ILE A 273 9.35 -10.88 13.33
N ARG A 274 9.47 -10.39 14.55
CA ARG A 274 10.22 -9.17 14.86
C ARG A 274 11.22 -9.44 15.98
N VAL A 275 12.20 -8.54 16.13
CA VAL A 275 13.13 -8.57 17.25
C VAL A 275 12.92 -7.32 18.09
N VAL A 276 12.80 -7.47 19.41
CA VAL A 276 12.63 -6.35 20.34
C VAL A 276 13.77 -6.30 21.35
N SER A 277 14.11 -5.10 21.82
CA SER A 277 15.08 -4.86 22.89
C SER A 277 14.36 -4.71 24.24
N SER A 278 14.81 -5.45 25.27
CA SER A 278 14.16 -5.50 26.58
C SER A 278 14.27 -4.21 27.40
N ASN A 279 15.35 -3.44 27.22
CA ASN A 279 15.68 -2.31 28.09
C ASN A 279 15.51 -0.93 27.42
N GLN A 280 14.98 -0.89 26.20
CA GLN A 280 14.67 0.33 25.47
C GLN A 280 13.33 0.28 24.70
N VAL A 281 12.61 -0.86 24.80
CA VAL A 281 11.34 -1.14 24.09
C VAL A 281 11.40 -0.71 22.63
N TYR A 282 12.55 -0.93 21.98
CA TYR A 282 12.66 -0.78 20.53
C TYR A 282 12.28 -2.09 19.88
N ALA A 283 11.23 -2.05 19.07
CA ALA A 283 10.92 -3.12 18.14
C ALA A 283 11.56 -2.78 16.79
N GLY A 284 12.37 -3.70 16.26
CA GLY A 284 12.74 -3.67 14.86
C GLY A 284 11.52 -3.89 13.97
N ASN A 285 11.68 -3.62 12.67
CA ASN A 285 10.65 -3.96 11.71
C ASN A 285 10.40 -5.48 11.71
N PRO A 286 9.15 -5.95 11.61
CA PRO A 286 8.89 -7.36 11.37
C PRO A 286 9.37 -7.77 9.97
N THR A 287 9.55 -9.08 9.76
CA THR A 287 9.82 -9.69 8.45
C THR A 287 8.96 -9.09 7.34
N ILE A 288 9.54 -8.87 6.16
CA ILE A 288 8.80 -8.32 5.02
C ILE A 288 7.86 -9.35 4.40
N SER A 289 8.30 -10.61 4.38
CA SER A 289 7.52 -11.74 3.90
C SER A 289 6.74 -12.36 5.05
N GLN A 290 5.50 -12.72 4.75
CA GLN A 290 4.66 -13.50 5.62
C GLN A 290 5.21 -14.92 5.76
N LEU A 291 4.96 -15.53 6.91
CA LEU A 291 5.36 -16.87 7.26
C LEU A 291 4.12 -17.75 7.38
N THR A 292 4.23 -18.96 6.86
CA THR A 292 3.25 -20.03 7.08
C THR A 292 3.73 -20.91 8.22
N ILE A 293 2.88 -21.10 9.23
CA ILE A 293 3.10 -22.05 10.31
C ILE A 293 2.13 -23.21 10.17
N ASN A 294 2.69 -24.40 9.93
CA ASN A 294 1.96 -25.65 9.97
C ASN A 294 1.82 -26.11 11.43
N PRO A 295 0.59 -26.35 11.92
CA PRO A 295 0.35 -26.63 13.33
C PRO A 295 0.84 -28.03 13.74
N GLN A 296 0.97 -28.25 15.04
CA GLN A 296 1.34 -29.57 15.57
C GLN A 296 0.27 -30.63 15.28
N ASN A 297 -0.99 -30.27 15.48
CA ASN A 297 -2.15 -31.10 15.22
C ASN A 297 -3.25 -30.27 14.56
N ALA A 298 -4.10 -30.91 13.76
CA ALA A 298 -5.30 -30.26 13.23
C ALA A 298 -6.55 -31.11 13.51
N TYR A 299 -7.67 -30.42 13.71
CA TYR A 299 -8.97 -31.02 13.93
C TYR A 299 -9.97 -30.42 12.94
N PHE A 300 -10.49 -31.25 12.04
CA PHE A 300 -11.46 -30.84 11.03
C PHE A 300 -12.80 -31.50 11.32
N GLN A 301 -13.86 -30.72 11.55
CA GLN A 301 -15.20 -31.25 11.82
C GLN A 301 -16.26 -30.57 10.98
N SER A 302 -17.31 -31.31 10.65
CA SER A 302 -18.53 -30.72 10.11
C SER A 302 -19.28 -29.92 11.17
N PRO A 303 -19.94 -28.81 10.79
CA PRO A 303 -19.98 -28.25 9.43
C PRO A 303 -18.80 -27.30 9.10
N ASP A 304 -18.02 -26.89 10.11
CA ASP A 304 -17.08 -25.76 10.01
C ASP A 304 -15.92 -25.99 9.02
N ASN A 305 -15.54 -27.25 8.80
CA ASN A 305 -14.41 -27.63 7.95
C ASN A 305 -14.81 -28.48 6.75
N ASP A 306 -16.06 -28.36 6.29
CA ASP A 306 -16.55 -29.10 5.13
C ASP A 306 -16.09 -28.47 3.80
N TYR A 307 -15.55 -29.29 2.90
CA TYR A 307 -15.10 -28.89 1.57
C TYR A 307 -16.19 -29.13 0.53
N LEU A 308 -17.14 -28.22 0.40
CA LEU A 308 -18.41 -28.48 -0.30
C LEU A 308 -18.29 -28.69 -1.81
N THR A 309 -17.61 -27.82 -2.55
CA THR A 309 -17.48 -27.93 -4.01
C THR A 309 -16.19 -27.30 -4.52
N GLY A 310 -15.37 -28.07 -5.24
CA GLY A 310 -14.23 -27.57 -6.02
C GLY A 310 -13.00 -27.13 -5.22
N ASN A 311 -12.99 -27.33 -3.90
CA ASN A 311 -11.84 -27.00 -3.04
C ASN A 311 -10.64 -27.88 -3.42
N THR A 312 -9.46 -27.28 -3.60
CA THR A 312 -8.20 -28.02 -3.80
C THR A 312 -7.19 -27.55 -2.77
N GLU A 313 -6.94 -28.37 -1.74
CA GLU A 313 -6.14 -27.97 -0.59
C GLU A 313 -5.23 -29.10 -0.10
N ILE A 314 -4.06 -28.70 0.40
CA ILE A 314 -3.14 -29.57 1.14
C ILE A 314 -3.12 -29.07 2.58
N LYS A 315 -3.56 -29.89 3.52
CA LYS A 315 -3.46 -29.61 4.96
C LYS A 315 -2.29 -30.38 5.53
N GLN A 316 -1.26 -29.65 5.93
CA GLN A 316 -0.02 -30.21 6.45
C GLN A 316 0.08 -29.95 7.96
N VAL A 317 0.41 -30.99 8.74
CA VAL A 317 0.64 -30.89 10.18
C VAL A 317 1.85 -31.70 10.61
N VAL A 318 2.40 -31.37 11.77
CA VAL A 318 3.59 -32.06 12.30
C VAL A 318 3.27 -33.46 12.80
N SER A 319 2.17 -33.66 13.53
CA SER A 319 1.83 -34.95 14.14
C SER A 319 0.54 -35.54 13.60
N THR A 320 -0.62 -35.03 14.02
CA THR A 320 -1.88 -35.75 13.82
C THR A 320 -2.96 -34.87 13.23
N ILE A 321 -3.64 -35.38 12.20
CA ILE A 321 -4.91 -34.83 11.71
C ILE A 321 -6.03 -35.72 12.22
N SER A 322 -7.06 -35.13 12.82
CA SER A 322 -8.30 -35.81 13.17
C SER A 322 -9.46 -35.18 12.40
N ALA A 323 -10.11 -35.96 11.55
CA ALA A 323 -11.04 -35.46 10.55
C ALA A 323 -12.39 -36.18 10.64
N GLY A 324 -13.44 -35.42 10.89
CA GLY A 324 -14.86 -35.80 10.85
C GLY A 324 -15.66 -34.88 9.94
N ASN A 325 -14.99 -34.29 8.94
CA ASN A 325 -15.56 -33.34 7.99
C ASN A 325 -15.92 -33.98 6.65
N LYS A 326 -16.59 -33.22 5.78
CA LYS A 326 -17.03 -33.67 4.45
C LYS A 326 -16.08 -33.24 3.36
N VAL A 327 -15.78 -34.13 2.42
CA VAL A 327 -15.12 -33.81 1.14
C VAL A 327 -16.15 -33.95 0.02
N GLY A 328 -16.65 -32.82 -0.44
CA GLY A 328 -17.74 -32.68 -1.41
C GLY A 328 -17.33 -32.81 -2.88
N ASN A 329 -18.26 -32.48 -3.77
CA ASN A 329 -18.15 -32.73 -5.20
C ASN A 329 -17.00 -31.93 -5.85
N THR A 330 -16.19 -32.56 -6.69
CA THR A 330 -15.01 -31.96 -7.38
C THR A 330 -13.92 -31.42 -6.45
N SER A 331 -14.05 -31.58 -5.14
CA SER A 331 -13.01 -31.19 -4.17
C SER A 331 -11.87 -32.22 -4.19
N ASN A 332 -10.62 -31.76 -4.10
CA ASN A 332 -9.41 -32.57 -4.03
C ASN A 332 -8.59 -32.18 -2.81
N ILE A 333 -8.72 -32.96 -1.75
CA ILE A 333 -8.16 -32.64 -0.43
C ILE A 333 -7.09 -33.65 -0.07
N THR A 334 -5.90 -33.14 0.27
CA THR A 334 -4.79 -33.95 0.75
C THR A 334 -4.47 -33.62 2.20
N TYR A 335 -4.52 -34.61 3.08
CA TYR A 335 -4.08 -34.52 4.46
C TYR A 335 -2.68 -35.12 4.59
N GLN A 336 -1.72 -34.29 4.97
CA GLN A 336 -0.33 -34.67 5.20
C GLN A 336 0.00 -34.53 6.69
N ALA A 337 0.18 -35.66 7.37
CA ALA A 337 0.48 -35.69 8.80
C ALA A 337 1.78 -36.45 9.05
N GLY A 338 2.61 -36.00 9.99
CA GLY A 338 3.86 -36.71 10.31
C GLY A 338 3.65 -38.06 10.98
N SER A 339 2.55 -38.25 11.71
CA SER A 339 2.28 -39.46 12.50
C SER A 339 1.02 -40.19 12.05
N ALA A 340 -0.14 -39.51 12.03
CA ALA A 340 -1.41 -40.17 11.76
C ALA A 340 -2.46 -39.23 11.14
N VAL A 341 -3.28 -39.79 10.26
CA VAL A 341 -4.55 -39.19 9.82
C VAL A 341 -5.67 -40.07 10.35
N VAL A 342 -6.42 -39.57 11.32
CA VAL A 342 -7.51 -40.27 12.01
C VAL A 342 -8.84 -39.79 11.44
N LEU A 343 -9.56 -40.66 10.75
CA LEU A 343 -10.91 -40.37 10.29
C LEU A 343 -11.91 -40.70 11.40
N THR A 344 -12.51 -39.68 12.00
CA THR A 344 -13.50 -39.82 13.07
C THR A 344 -14.90 -40.06 12.50
N PRO A 345 -15.85 -40.61 13.29
CA PRO A 345 -17.24 -40.70 12.86
C PRO A 345 -17.74 -39.36 12.33
N GLY A 346 -18.40 -39.37 11.18
CA GLY A 346 -18.84 -38.17 10.47
C GLY A 346 -18.01 -37.82 9.24
N PHE A 347 -16.79 -38.35 9.11
CA PHE A 347 -16.03 -38.18 7.87
C PHE A 347 -16.72 -38.85 6.68
N GLU A 348 -16.95 -38.08 5.61
CA GLU A 348 -17.53 -38.59 4.37
C GLU A 348 -16.89 -37.93 3.14
N THR A 349 -16.72 -38.73 2.08
CA THR A 349 -16.35 -38.24 0.74
C THR A 349 -17.55 -38.42 -0.18
N GLN A 350 -18.06 -37.33 -0.76
CA GLN A 350 -19.19 -37.37 -1.69
C GLN A 350 -18.74 -37.72 -3.11
N THR A 351 -19.69 -38.09 -3.97
CA THR A 351 -19.42 -38.42 -5.38
C THR A 351 -18.68 -37.27 -6.07
N GLY A 352 -17.52 -37.59 -6.64
CA GLY A 352 -16.64 -36.62 -7.32
C GLY A 352 -15.63 -35.93 -6.41
N GLY A 353 -15.69 -36.15 -5.08
CA GLY A 353 -14.64 -35.73 -4.15
C GLY A 353 -13.47 -36.70 -4.15
N VAL A 354 -12.25 -36.17 -4.09
CA VAL A 354 -11.00 -36.92 -3.97
C VAL A 354 -10.39 -36.60 -2.61
N PHE A 355 -10.15 -37.65 -1.83
CA PHE A 355 -9.44 -37.56 -0.56
C PHE A 355 -8.15 -38.37 -0.62
N LYS A 356 -7.04 -37.76 -0.17
CA LYS A 356 -5.74 -38.40 -0.04
C LYS A 356 -5.19 -38.20 1.37
N ALA A 357 -4.84 -39.28 2.04
CA ALA A 357 -4.07 -39.25 3.28
C ALA A 357 -2.61 -39.62 2.99
N GLN A 358 -1.66 -38.86 3.54
CA GLN A 358 -0.24 -39.12 3.42
C GLN A 358 0.42 -38.99 4.79
N ILE A 359 1.28 -39.96 5.12
CA ILE A 359 2.21 -39.82 6.24
C ILE A 359 3.49 -39.21 5.71
N GLN A 360 3.73 -37.95 6.06
CA GLN A 360 4.87 -37.18 5.58
C GLN A 360 5.31 -36.20 6.67
N THR A 361 6.62 -36.11 6.90
CA THR A 361 7.19 -35.18 7.85
C THR A 361 6.87 -33.74 7.43
N CYS A 362 6.55 -32.90 8.40
CA CYS A 362 6.51 -31.46 8.18
C CYS A 362 7.95 -30.97 7.99
N ILE A 363 8.24 -30.35 6.84
CA ILE A 363 9.58 -29.89 6.48
C ILE A 363 9.52 -28.37 6.28
N ASN A 364 10.47 -27.67 6.89
CA ASN A 364 10.65 -26.24 6.67
C ASN A 364 11.16 -26.02 5.23
N HIS A 365 10.42 -25.26 4.43
CA HIS A 365 10.67 -25.06 3.00
C HIS A 365 10.64 -23.60 2.60
#